data_AF-A0A8J4TJK0-F1
#
_entry.id   AF-A0A8J4TJK0-F1
#
_cell.length_a   1.000
_cell.length_b   1.000
_cell.length_c   1.000
_cell.angle_alpha   90.00
_cell.angle_beta   90.00
_cell.angle_gamma   90.00
#
_symmetry.space_group_name_H-M   'P 1'
#
loop_
_entity.id
_entity.type
_entity.pdbx_description
1 polymer ?
#
loop_
_entity_poly.entity_id
_entity_poly.type
_entity_poly.pdbx_seq_one_letter_code
_entity_poly.pdbx_strand_id
1 'polypeptide(L)'
;MASAKQDSATYNMTCLLREWDRAPREKRRQFLQDFISQHHDRSGPELESELAQMASLFLARICVWIKLTYMSGTCLTEQLQALHIFLSASCSHSYLLEFLEHGGVLCLQELCVSSQGKEVDKRWALKVLSCVANAGTRYKETICECYGIRAVAECMAKSTSEETQEAARNLLEILAEGNPRFADQVYKGLIGVLPCHSPKAQQLALQTIRVLQATRETANRALIDRIIYLLESLHLEVQSAVIELVRDLMHFDIADDILMALVTLLRPQREIQLGKLFTEAASGSDISSGLSDGEGSEDSIAVSTKSQAPRKPAISGRKPKLVLTEEKCSTRKRMTRDKRLKSACSVASAGSTLVNANKTALPRKKSKVRKKHPDSPADMQPLPVFVQQASAAKCLRILAQDSTVLTKKILKLGALSSLLYSMGNLEYPDSQRQASLTLEYLCQTYPLIDQVVREAMGPSLHEEFTKHPDSHYLQLSPLQADVLVSNKVSYMGEGIEE
;
A
#
# COMPACT_ATOMS: atom_id res chain seq x y z
N MET A 1 -59.28 -22.88 -18.61
CA MET A 1 -58.68 -21.63 -19.13
C MET A 1 -57.25 -21.38 -18.64
N ALA A 2 -56.86 -21.79 -17.43
CA ALA A 2 -55.47 -21.64 -16.94
C ALA A 2 -54.43 -22.40 -17.79
N SER A 3 -54.74 -23.64 -18.24
CA SER A 3 -53.84 -24.44 -19.09
C SER A 3 -53.46 -23.74 -20.40
N ALA A 4 -54.44 -23.23 -21.16
CA ALA A 4 -54.18 -22.59 -22.46
C ALA A 4 -53.32 -21.31 -22.36
N LYS A 5 -53.42 -20.56 -21.24
CA LYS A 5 -52.55 -19.41 -20.98
C LYS A 5 -51.11 -19.86 -20.67
N GLN A 6 -50.95 -20.93 -19.89
CA GLN A 6 -49.65 -21.52 -19.59
C GLN A 6 -49.00 -22.12 -20.85
N ASP A 7 -49.77 -22.79 -21.71
CA ASP A 7 -49.29 -23.38 -22.95
C ASP A 7 -48.80 -22.28 -23.93
N SER A 8 -49.53 -21.16 -24.00
CA SER A 8 -49.12 -19.98 -24.77
C SER A 8 -47.84 -19.33 -24.23
N ALA A 9 -47.75 -19.14 -22.91
CA ALA A 9 -46.54 -18.60 -22.26
C ALA A 9 -45.32 -19.49 -22.51
N THR A 10 -45.49 -20.82 -22.41
CA THR A 10 -44.46 -21.82 -22.69
C THR A 10 -44.00 -21.76 -24.14
N TYR A 11 -44.93 -21.65 -25.10
CA TYR A 11 -44.60 -21.50 -26.52
C TYR A 11 -43.81 -20.20 -26.79
N ASN A 12 -44.26 -19.07 -26.25
CA ASN A 12 -43.61 -17.77 -26.41
C ASN A 12 -42.18 -17.78 -25.87
N MET A 13 -41.99 -18.31 -24.66
CA MET A 13 -40.66 -18.41 -24.06
C MET A 13 -39.76 -19.41 -24.81
N THR A 14 -40.31 -20.51 -25.34
CA THR A 14 -39.55 -21.42 -26.22
C THR A 14 -39.09 -20.72 -27.49
N CYS A 15 -39.93 -19.86 -28.08
CA CYS A 15 -39.55 -19.07 -29.25
C CYS A 15 -38.45 -18.06 -28.90
N LEU A 16 -38.55 -17.39 -27.75
CA LEU A 16 -37.53 -16.46 -27.25
C LEU A 16 -36.19 -17.15 -27.06
N LEU A 17 -36.17 -18.34 -26.44
CA LEU A 17 -34.93 -19.11 -26.25
C LEU A 17 -34.30 -19.54 -27.59
N ARG A 18 -35.11 -19.95 -28.58
CA ARG A 18 -34.61 -20.26 -29.93
C ARG A 18 -34.06 -19.02 -30.64
N GLU A 19 -34.71 -17.88 -30.44
CA GLU A 19 -34.27 -16.61 -31.01
C GLU A 19 -32.96 -16.16 -30.37
N TRP A 20 -32.82 -16.29 -29.05
CA TRP A 20 -31.58 -16.07 -28.32
C TRP A 20 -30.42 -16.89 -28.90
N ASP A 21 -30.64 -18.20 -29.10
CA ASP A 21 -29.61 -19.11 -29.59
C ASP A 21 -29.08 -18.69 -30.98
N ARG A 22 -29.94 -18.11 -31.83
CA ARG A 22 -29.59 -17.62 -33.18
C ARG A 22 -29.21 -16.14 -33.24
N ALA A 23 -29.45 -15.39 -32.17
CA ALA A 23 -29.30 -13.95 -32.15
C ALA A 23 -27.82 -13.51 -32.19
N PRO A 24 -27.49 -12.42 -32.90
CA PRO A 24 -26.19 -11.78 -32.78
C PRO A 24 -26.04 -11.15 -31.39
N ARG A 25 -24.79 -10.87 -31.00
CA ARG A 25 -24.44 -10.28 -29.68
C ARG A 25 -25.29 -9.07 -29.29
N GLU A 26 -25.60 -8.18 -30.23
CA GLU A 26 -26.33 -6.93 -29.94
C GLU A 26 -27.80 -7.20 -29.62
N LYS A 27 -28.40 -8.20 -30.27
CA LYS A 27 -29.77 -8.61 -30.01
C LYS A 27 -29.87 -9.37 -28.69
N ARG A 28 -28.89 -10.22 -28.36
CA ARG A 28 -28.80 -10.85 -27.03
C ARG A 28 -28.61 -9.82 -25.92
N ARG A 29 -27.82 -8.76 -26.15
CA ARG A 29 -27.71 -7.63 -25.22
C ARG A 29 -29.06 -6.96 -24.99
N GLN A 30 -29.82 -6.68 -26.05
CA GLN A 30 -31.16 -6.10 -25.92
C GLN A 30 -32.07 -6.99 -25.07
N PHE A 31 -32.08 -8.31 -25.34
CA PHE A 31 -32.84 -9.25 -24.53
C PHE A 31 -32.47 -9.20 -23.04
N LEU A 32 -31.18 -9.09 -22.72
CA LEU A 32 -30.76 -8.93 -21.32
C LEU A 32 -31.19 -7.59 -20.73
N GLN A 33 -31.10 -6.49 -21.48
CA GLN A 33 -31.53 -5.18 -20.99
C GLN A 33 -33.03 -5.15 -20.70
N ASP A 34 -33.83 -5.74 -21.61
CA ASP A 34 -35.27 -5.87 -21.42
C ASP A 34 -35.57 -6.73 -20.18
N PHE A 35 -34.88 -7.87 -20.02
CA PHE A 35 -34.99 -8.72 -18.83
C PHE A 35 -34.64 -7.98 -17.53
N ILE A 36 -33.49 -7.28 -17.49
CA ILE A 36 -33.04 -6.54 -16.31
C ILE A 36 -34.07 -5.48 -15.91
N SER A 37 -34.64 -4.76 -16.88
CA SER A 37 -35.62 -3.72 -16.61
C SER A 37 -36.93 -4.25 -16.02
N GLN A 38 -37.30 -5.50 -16.34
CA GLN A 38 -38.57 -6.10 -15.94
C GLN A 38 -38.49 -6.87 -14.61
N HIS A 39 -37.31 -7.30 -14.17
CA HIS A 39 -37.16 -8.33 -13.13
C HIS A 39 -36.29 -7.94 -11.93
N HIS A 40 -36.01 -6.65 -11.68
CA HIS A 40 -35.01 -6.21 -10.69
C HIS A 40 -35.27 -6.67 -9.23
N ASP A 41 -36.51 -6.93 -8.82
CA ASP A 41 -36.87 -7.27 -7.42
C ASP A 41 -37.81 -8.48 -7.30
N ARG A 42 -37.74 -9.44 -8.22
CA ARG A 42 -38.66 -10.59 -8.23
C ARG A 42 -38.16 -11.77 -7.40
N SER A 43 -39.10 -12.53 -6.84
CA SER A 43 -38.80 -13.79 -6.16
C SER A 43 -38.50 -14.93 -7.15
N GLY A 44 -37.81 -15.99 -6.71
CA GLY A 44 -37.54 -17.16 -7.55
C GLY A 44 -38.80 -17.79 -8.16
N PRO A 45 -39.88 -18.00 -7.39
CA PRO A 45 -41.15 -18.49 -7.92
C PRO A 45 -41.82 -17.54 -8.92
N GLU A 46 -41.72 -16.22 -8.72
CA GLU A 46 -42.20 -15.24 -9.69
C GLU A 46 -41.41 -15.29 -10.99
N LEU A 47 -40.08 -15.44 -10.92
CA LEU A 47 -39.23 -15.63 -12.09
C LEU A 47 -39.63 -16.89 -12.86
N GLU A 48 -39.88 -18.01 -12.16
CA GLU A 48 -40.36 -19.23 -12.82
C GLU A 48 -41.75 -19.05 -13.44
N SER A 49 -42.68 -18.40 -12.75
CA SER A 49 -44.02 -18.14 -13.29
C SER A 49 -43.96 -17.32 -14.58
N GLU A 50 -43.10 -16.31 -14.60
CA GLU A 50 -43.00 -15.35 -15.71
C GLU A 50 -42.19 -15.89 -16.88
N LEU A 51 -41.20 -16.73 -16.60
CA LEU A 51 -40.43 -17.45 -17.60
C LEU A 51 -41.04 -18.81 -17.94
N ALA A 52 -42.34 -19.02 -17.64
CA ALA A 52 -43.10 -20.22 -17.97
C ALA A 52 -42.40 -21.53 -17.55
N GLN A 53 -41.83 -21.56 -16.35
CA GLN A 53 -41.09 -22.67 -15.74
C GLN A 53 -39.80 -23.05 -16.50
N MET A 54 -39.21 -22.09 -17.23
CA MET A 54 -37.98 -22.27 -18.01
C MET A 54 -36.85 -21.34 -17.55
N ALA A 55 -36.90 -20.85 -16.30
CA ALA A 55 -35.93 -19.90 -15.79
C ALA A 55 -34.50 -20.51 -15.76
N SER A 56 -34.36 -21.75 -15.28
CA SER A 56 -33.10 -22.52 -15.32
C SER A 56 -32.51 -22.66 -16.73
N LEU A 57 -33.36 -22.87 -17.75
CA LEU A 57 -32.88 -22.98 -19.14
C LEU A 57 -32.31 -21.66 -19.66
N PHE A 58 -32.85 -20.54 -19.20
CA PHE A 58 -32.33 -19.22 -19.55
C PHE A 58 -31.05 -18.91 -18.77
N LEU A 59 -31.02 -19.23 -17.48
CA LEU A 59 -29.82 -19.10 -16.63
C LEU A 59 -28.63 -19.86 -17.21
N ALA A 60 -28.82 -21.12 -17.60
CA ALA A 60 -27.77 -21.94 -18.21
C ALA A 60 -27.16 -21.28 -19.46
N ARG A 61 -27.99 -20.65 -20.30
CA ARG A 61 -27.52 -19.90 -21.48
C ARG A 61 -26.71 -18.67 -21.11
N ILE A 62 -27.12 -17.93 -20.08
CA ILE A 62 -26.37 -16.77 -19.57
C ILE A 62 -25.02 -17.25 -19.03
N CYS A 63 -24.99 -18.29 -18.20
CA CYS A 63 -23.75 -18.86 -17.66
C CYS A 63 -22.78 -19.32 -18.76
N VAL A 64 -23.28 -20.02 -19.78
CA VAL A 64 -22.47 -20.43 -20.94
C VAL A 64 -21.97 -19.20 -21.70
N TRP A 65 -22.80 -18.17 -21.88
CA TRP A 65 -22.38 -16.98 -22.62
C TRP A 65 -21.30 -16.17 -21.88
N ILE A 66 -21.39 -16.07 -20.56
CA ILE A 66 -20.36 -15.44 -19.71
C ILE A 66 -19.04 -16.18 -19.90
N LYS A 67 -19.02 -17.51 -19.78
CA LYS A 67 -17.80 -18.30 -20.00
C LYS A 67 -17.17 -18.12 -21.37
N LEU A 68 -17.96 -17.87 -22.40
CA LEU A 68 -17.45 -17.66 -23.76
C LEU A 68 -16.95 -16.21 -23.98
N THR A 69 -17.41 -15.25 -23.18
CA THR A 69 -17.18 -13.82 -23.45
C THR A 69 -16.49 -13.04 -22.34
N TYR A 70 -16.27 -13.60 -21.16
CA TYR A 70 -15.65 -12.90 -20.03
C TYR A 70 -14.24 -12.37 -20.35
N MET A 71 -13.49 -13.07 -21.21
CA MET A 71 -12.16 -12.63 -21.66
C MET A 71 -12.22 -11.51 -22.71
N SER A 72 -13.28 -11.43 -23.51
CA SER A 72 -13.47 -10.37 -24.51
C SER A 72 -14.28 -9.18 -24.00
N GLY A 73 -14.89 -9.28 -22.81
CA GLY A 73 -15.71 -8.23 -22.19
C GLY A 73 -16.96 -7.86 -23.00
N THR A 74 -17.45 -8.76 -23.88
CA THR A 74 -18.54 -8.46 -24.81
C THR A 74 -19.89 -8.52 -24.09
N CYS A 75 -20.55 -7.37 -23.90
CA CYS A 75 -21.85 -7.27 -23.21
C CYS A 75 -21.85 -7.93 -21.82
N LEU A 76 -20.72 -7.86 -21.12
CA LEU A 76 -20.52 -8.60 -19.88
C LEU A 76 -21.27 -7.97 -18.70
N THR A 77 -21.39 -6.64 -18.66
CA THR A 77 -22.18 -5.92 -17.66
C THR A 77 -23.61 -6.44 -17.62
N GLU A 78 -24.31 -6.50 -18.76
CA GLU A 78 -25.68 -6.97 -18.83
C GLU A 78 -25.80 -8.45 -18.45
N GLN A 79 -24.83 -9.27 -18.85
CA GLN A 79 -24.81 -10.69 -18.48
C GLN A 79 -24.70 -10.88 -16.96
N LEU A 80 -23.81 -10.13 -16.31
CA LEU A 80 -23.62 -10.22 -14.86
C LEU A 80 -24.79 -9.62 -14.08
N GLN A 81 -25.44 -8.57 -14.60
CA GLN A 81 -26.66 -8.00 -14.02
C GLN A 81 -27.82 -8.99 -14.07
N ALA A 82 -28.05 -9.62 -15.22
CA ALA A 82 -29.07 -10.65 -15.35
C ALA A 82 -28.76 -11.84 -14.42
N LEU A 83 -27.51 -12.30 -14.38
CA LEU A 83 -27.07 -13.34 -13.45
C LEU A 83 -27.31 -12.97 -11.99
N HIS A 84 -27.03 -11.72 -11.61
CA HIS A 84 -27.29 -11.21 -10.26
C HIS A 84 -28.78 -11.36 -9.89
N ILE A 85 -29.71 -10.98 -10.78
CA ILE A 85 -31.16 -11.12 -10.53
C ILE A 85 -31.54 -12.56 -10.16
N PHE A 86 -31.05 -13.54 -10.92
CA PHE A 86 -31.32 -14.96 -10.64
C PHE A 86 -30.80 -15.39 -9.27
N LEU A 87 -29.57 -15.00 -8.91
CA LEU A 87 -28.94 -15.48 -7.69
C LEU A 87 -29.37 -14.69 -6.44
N SER A 88 -29.77 -13.43 -6.59
CA SER A 88 -30.26 -12.59 -5.49
C SER A 88 -31.74 -12.82 -5.16
N ALA A 89 -32.50 -13.49 -6.04
CA ALA A 89 -33.90 -13.77 -5.82
C ALA A 89 -34.14 -14.61 -4.55
N SER A 90 -35.24 -14.37 -3.86
CA SER A 90 -35.65 -15.24 -2.74
C SER A 90 -35.94 -16.66 -3.26
N CYS A 91 -35.55 -17.68 -2.49
CA CYS A 91 -35.63 -19.10 -2.89
C CYS A 91 -34.76 -19.48 -4.12
N SER A 92 -33.62 -18.82 -4.36
CA SER A 92 -32.71 -19.07 -5.49
C SER A 92 -31.85 -20.35 -5.38
N HIS A 93 -32.18 -21.32 -4.52
CA HIS A 93 -31.29 -22.46 -4.23
C HIS A 93 -30.96 -23.31 -5.46
N SER A 94 -31.94 -23.59 -6.32
CA SER A 94 -31.72 -24.32 -7.59
C SER A 94 -30.76 -23.56 -8.51
N TYR A 95 -30.99 -22.26 -8.70
CA TYR A 95 -30.14 -21.40 -9.54
C TYR A 95 -28.69 -21.31 -9.02
N LEU A 96 -28.52 -21.25 -7.71
CA LEU A 96 -27.20 -21.26 -7.07
C LEU A 96 -26.47 -22.57 -7.34
N LEU A 97 -27.12 -23.72 -7.19
CA LEU A 97 -26.53 -25.02 -7.49
C LEU A 97 -26.14 -25.13 -8.97
N GLU A 98 -27.03 -24.75 -9.89
CA GLU A 98 -26.73 -24.71 -11.31
C GLU A 98 -25.52 -23.82 -11.60
N PHE A 99 -25.47 -22.60 -11.04
CA PHE A 99 -24.33 -21.70 -11.20
C PHE A 99 -23.01 -22.33 -10.72
N LEU A 100 -23.03 -23.04 -9.59
CA LEU A 100 -21.88 -23.76 -9.04
C LEU A 100 -21.45 -24.94 -9.92
N GLU A 101 -22.38 -25.76 -10.40
CA GLU A 101 -22.12 -26.90 -11.30
C GLU A 101 -21.52 -26.44 -12.62
N HIS A 102 -21.98 -25.29 -13.11
CA HIS A 102 -21.36 -24.64 -14.26
C HIS A 102 -20.02 -23.98 -13.89
N GLY A 103 -19.41 -24.18 -12.72
CA GLY A 103 -18.11 -23.59 -12.39
C GLY A 103 -18.10 -22.06 -12.45
N GLY A 104 -19.26 -21.43 -12.22
CA GLY A 104 -19.42 -19.99 -12.33
C GLY A 104 -18.51 -19.21 -11.38
N VAL A 105 -18.25 -19.76 -10.19
CA VAL A 105 -17.33 -19.20 -9.20
C VAL A 105 -15.93 -18.97 -9.78
N LEU A 106 -15.35 -19.98 -10.44
CA LEU A 106 -14.01 -19.88 -11.04
C LEU A 106 -13.98 -18.83 -12.15
N CYS A 107 -15.01 -18.81 -13.00
CA CYS A 107 -15.12 -17.83 -14.09
C CYS A 107 -15.16 -16.39 -13.57
N LEU A 108 -15.96 -16.13 -12.52
CA LEU A 108 -16.02 -14.80 -11.91
C LEU A 108 -14.73 -14.41 -11.19
N GLN A 109 -14.05 -15.36 -10.54
CA GLN A 109 -12.76 -15.09 -9.90
C GLN A 109 -11.68 -14.69 -10.92
N GLU A 110 -11.61 -15.38 -12.06
CA GLU A 110 -10.70 -15.01 -13.15
C GLU A 110 -11.01 -13.62 -13.70
N LEU A 111 -12.30 -13.28 -13.81
CA LEU A 111 -12.74 -11.94 -14.22
C LEU A 111 -12.29 -10.85 -13.22
N CYS A 112 -12.40 -11.09 -11.91
CA CYS A 112 -11.97 -10.15 -10.88
C CYS A 112 -10.47 -9.81 -10.97
N VAL A 113 -9.63 -10.77 -11.36
CA VAL A 113 -8.17 -10.61 -11.45
C VAL A 113 -7.72 -10.14 -12.84
N SER A 114 -8.64 -10.03 -13.80
CA SER A 114 -8.32 -9.61 -15.17
C SER A 114 -7.74 -8.20 -15.22
N SER A 115 -6.54 -8.08 -15.79
CA SER A 115 -5.83 -6.80 -15.91
C SER A 115 -6.45 -5.85 -16.95
N GLN A 116 -7.18 -6.40 -17.92
CA GLN A 116 -7.82 -5.64 -19.01
C GLN A 116 -9.34 -5.55 -18.86
N GLY A 117 -9.91 -6.19 -17.83
CA GLY A 117 -11.35 -6.15 -17.57
C GLY A 117 -11.83 -4.77 -17.16
N LYS A 118 -13.05 -4.40 -17.58
CA LYS A 118 -13.69 -3.15 -17.16
C LYS A 118 -13.98 -3.19 -15.66
N GLU A 119 -13.79 -2.06 -14.98
CA GLU A 119 -14.06 -1.94 -13.55
C GLU A 119 -15.51 -2.24 -13.19
N VAL A 120 -16.46 -1.83 -14.03
CA VAL A 120 -17.90 -2.13 -13.84
C VAL A 120 -18.17 -3.63 -13.86
N ASP A 121 -17.49 -4.39 -14.73
CA ASP A 121 -17.67 -5.83 -14.85
C ASP A 121 -17.09 -6.55 -13.63
N LYS A 122 -15.91 -6.14 -13.16
CA LYS A 122 -15.31 -6.66 -11.92
C LYS A 122 -16.22 -6.43 -10.72
N ARG A 123 -16.80 -5.23 -10.62
CA ARG A 123 -17.74 -4.89 -9.54
C ARG A 123 -18.99 -5.77 -9.57
N TRP A 124 -19.58 -5.99 -10.74
CA TRP A 124 -20.73 -6.89 -10.85
C TRP A 124 -20.36 -8.34 -10.54
N ALA A 125 -19.17 -8.81 -10.95
CA ALA A 125 -18.68 -10.13 -10.59
C ALA A 125 -18.57 -10.30 -9.06
N LEU A 126 -18.03 -9.29 -8.38
CA LEU A 126 -17.96 -9.27 -6.91
C LEU A 126 -19.34 -9.27 -6.27
N LYS A 127 -20.30 -8.48 -6.79
CA LYS A 127 -21.69 -8.49 -6.30
C LYS A 127 -22.35 -9.86 -6.44
N VAL A 128 -22.18 -10.51 -7.60
CA VAL A 128 -22.70 -11.88 -7.83
C VAL A 128 -22.06 -12.88 -6.86
N LEU A 129 -20.75 -12.81 -6.65
CA LEU A 129 -20.07 -13.65 -5.65
C LEU A 129 -20.57 -13.38 -4.23
N SER A 130 -20.90 -12.13 -3.89
CA SER A 130 -21.52 -11.79 -2.60
C SER A 130 -22.90 -12.41 -2.44
N CYS A 131 -23.74 -12.45 -3.49
CA CYS A 131 -25.02 -13.17 -3.45
C CYS A 131 -24.81 -14.66 -3.14
N VAL A 132 -23.84 -15.28 -3.81
CA VAL A 132 -23.49 -16.70 -3.57
C VAL A 132 -23.01 -16.89 -2.14
N ALA A 133 -22.11 -16.04 -1.64
CA ALA A 133 -21.60 -16.11 -0.27
C ALA A 133 -22.70 -15.92 0.80
N ASN A 134 -23.68 -15.04 0.54
CA ASN A 134 -24.80 -14.79 1.43
C ASN A 134 -25.83 -15.94 1.49
N ALA A 135 -25.81 -16.87 0.54
CA ALA A 135 -26.70 -18.03 0.55
C ALA A 135 -26.39 -19.04 1.66
N GLY A 136 -25.24 -18.94 2.32
CA GLY A 136 -24.89 -19.71 3.51
C GLY A 136 -23.45 -20.20 3.54
N THR A 137 -23.02 -20.72 4.70
CA THR A 137 -21.63 -21.10 4.96
C THR A 137 -21.05 -22.06 3.92
N ARG A 138 -21.82 -23.07 3.46
CA ARG A 138 -21.37 -24.01 2.41
C ARG A 138 -20.94 -23.29 1.13
N TYR A 139 -21.64 -22.24 0.73
CA TYR A 139 -21.30 -21.46 -0.47
C TYR A 139 -20.07 -20.58 -0.25
N LYS A 140 -19.94 -19.98 0.95
CA LYS A 140 -18.72 -19.25 1.35
C LYS A 140 -17.50 -20.17 1.25
N GLU A 141 -17.60 -21.37 1.80
CA GLU A 141 -16.53 -22.36 1.77
C GLU A 141 -16.15 -22.77 0.33
N THR A 142 -17.13 -23.03 -0.54
CA THR A 142 -16.86 -23.31 -1.96
C THR A 142 -16.07 -22.17 -2.63
N ILE A 143 -16.46 -20.91 -2.40
CA ILE A 143 -15.73 -19.76 -2.94
C ILE A 143 -14.27 -19.75 -2.43
N CYS A 144 -14.07 -20.00 -1.15
CA CYS A 144 -12.75 -20.02 -0.53
C CYS A 144 -11.88 -21.18 -1.03
N GLU A 145 -12.43 -22.39 -1.17
CA GLU A 145 -11.76 -23.59 -1.71
C GLU A 145 -11.30 -23.38 -3.16
N CYS A 146 -12.07 -22.62 -3.94
CA CYS A 146 -11.70 -22.20 -5.29
C CYS A 146 -10.64 -21.09 -5.33
N TYR A 147 -9.95 -20.77 -4.23
CA TYR A 147 -9.00 -19.65 -4.12
C TYR A 147 -9.64 -18.25 -4.25
N GLY A 148 -10.94 -18.13 -3.95
CA GLY A 148 -11.67 -16.86 -4.07
C GLY A 148 -11.12 -15.74 -3.20
N ILE A 149 -10.66 -16.04 -2.00
CA ILE A 149 -10.04 -15.05 -1.09
C ILE A 149 -8.87 -14.33 -1.78
N ARG A 150 -7.98 -15.09 -2.44
CA ARG A 150 -6.83 -14.54 -3.15
C ARG A 150 -7.27 -13.68 -4.33
N ALA A 151 -8.23 -14.16 -5.12
CA ALA A 151 -8.73 -13.44 -6.28
C ALA A 151 -9.39 -12.11 -5.89
N VAL A 152 -10.20 -12.11 -4.82
CA VAL A 152 -10.89 -10.91 -4.33
C VAL A 152 -9.90 -9.92 -3.71
N ALA A 153 -8.95 -10.39 -2.88
CA ALA A 153 -7.90 -9.54 -2.32
C ALA A 153 -7.00 -8.92 -3.41
N GLU A 154 -6.65 -9.70 -4.43
CA GLU A 154 -5.88 -9.20 -5.59
C GLU A 154 -6.68 -8.17 -6.40
N CYS A 155 -7.99 -8.40 -6.59
CA CYS A 155 -8.90 -7.44 -7.23
C CYS A 155 -8.94 -6.11 -6.44
N MET A 156 -9.08 -6.18 -5.13
CA MET A 156 -9.06 -5.02 -4.24
C MET A 156 -7.73 -4.25 -4.33
N ALA A 157 -6.60 -4.95 -4.34
CA ALA A 157 -5.26 -4.35 -4.39
C ALA A 157 -4.94 -3.66 -5.73
N LYS A 158 -5.48 -4.18 -6.85
CA LYS A 158 -5.15 -3.74 -8.22
C LYS A 158 -6.21 -2.88 -8.89
N SER A 159 -7.44 -2.86 -8.36
CA SER A 159 -8.53 -2.05 -8.88
C SER A 159 -8.20 -0.56 -8.82
N THR A 160 -8.62 0.18 -9.85
CA THR A 160 -8.56 1.65 -9.88
C THR A 160 -9.87 2.31 -9.44
N SER A 161 -10.97 1.55 -9.34
CA SER A 161 -12.28 2.07 -8.93
C SER A 161 -12.52 1.80 -7.46
N GLU A 162 -12.78 2.87 -6.69
CA GLU A 162 -13.11 2.77 -5.26
C GLU A 162 -14.36 1.91 -5.03
N GLU A 163 -15.40 2.05 -5.86
CA GLU A 163 -16.62 1.23 -5.79
C GLU A 163 -16.32 -0.27 -5.95
N THR A 164 -15.37 -0.63 -6.81
CA THR A 164 -14.93 -2.03 -6.98
C THR A 164 -14.14 -2.50 -5.76
N GLN A 165 -13.29 -1.66 -5.19
CA GLN A 165 -12.54 -1.97 -3.98
C GLN A 165 -13.46 -2.17 -2.77
N GLU A 166 -14.50 -1.34 -2.64
CA GLU A 166 -15.53 -1.47 -1.60
C GLU A 166 -16.34 -2.76 -1.77
N ALA A 167 -16.73 -3.11 -3.01
CA ALA A 167 -17.39 -4.39 -3.29
C ALA A 167 -16.49 -5.59 -2.92
N ALA A 168 -15.19 -5.51 -3.17
CA ALA A 168 -14.23 -6.55 -2.82
C ALA A 168 -14.05 -6.66 -1.29
N ARG A 169 -13.95 -5.51 -0.59
CA ARG A 169 -13.91 -5.44 0.87
C ARG A 169 -15.14 -6.11 1.49
N ASN A 170 -16.33 -5.74 1.03
CA ASN A 170 -17.59 -6.30 1.51
C ASN A 170 -17.66 -7.81 1.31
N LEU A 171 -17.20 -8.32 0.16
CA LEU A 171 -17.15 -9.75 -0.09
C LEU A 171 -16.17 -10.47 0.85
N LEU A 172 -14.98 -9.91 1.11
CA LEU A 172 -14.03 -10.48 2.07
C LEU A 172 -14.63 -10.54 3.49
N GLU A 173 -15.32 -9.48 3.91
CA GLU A 173 -16.02 -9.42 5.19
C GLU A 173 -17.10 -10.52 5.29
N ILE A 174 -17.95 -10.65 4.26
CA ILE A 174 -18.97 -11.71 4.18
C ILE A 174 -18.32 -13.10 4.23
N LEU A 175 -17.18 -13.31 3.55
CA LEU A 175 -16.49 -14.60 3.54
C LEU A 175 -15.90 -14.99 4.90
N ALA A 176 -15.57 -14.02 5.76
CA ALA A 176 -15.09 -14.26 7.11
C ALA A 176 -16.24 -14.45 8.12
N GLU A 177 -17.32 -13.70 7.99
CA GLU A 177 -18.44 -13.71 8.93
C GLU A 177 -19.12 -15.09 9.00
N GLY A 178 -19.26 -15.65 10.20
CA GLY A 178 -19.88 -16.98 10.39
C GLY A 178 -19.14 -18.13 9.70
N ASN A 179 -17.85 -17.95 9.36
CA ASN A 179 -17.04 -18.93 8.62
C ASN A 179 -15.67 -19.15 9.30
N PRO A 180 -15.61 -19.84 10.45
CA PRO A 180 -14.38 -20.02 11.22
C PRO A 180 -13.30 -20.79 10.45
N ARG A 181 -13.69 -21.67 9.51
CA ARG A 181 -12.76 -22.49 8.70
C ARG A 181 -11.84 -21.64 7.83
N PHE A 182 -12.34 -20.52 7.30
CA PHE A 182 -11.59 -19.66 6.38
C PHE A 182 -11.33 -18.25 6.91
N ALA A 183 -11.86 -17.87 8.08
CA ALA A 183 -11.67 -16.55 8.68
C ALA A 183 -10.18 -16.16 8.82
N ASP A 184 -9.30 -17.09 9.19
CA ASP A 184 -7.85 -16.86 9.24
C ASP A 184 -7.23 -16.60 7.85
N GLN A 185 -7.70 -17.31 6.83
CA GLN A 185 -7.21 -17.13 5.47
C GLN A 185 -7.68 -15.79 4.89
N VAL A 186 -8.91 -15.36 5.17
CA VAL A 186 -9.41 -14.03 4.79
C VAL A 186 -8.58 -12.94 5.46
N TYR A 187 -8.35 -13.07 6.77
CA TYR A 187 -7.55 -12.14 7.55
C TYR A 187 -6.12 -12.01 7.00
N LYS A 188 -5.45 -13.14 6.71
CA LYS A 188 -4.14 -13.15 6.02
C LYS A 188 -4.21 -12.55 4.62
N GLY A 189 -5.30 -12.77 3.88
CA GLY A 189 -5.55 -12.18 2.57
C GLY A 189 -5.59 -10.65 2.63
N LEU A 190 -6.30 -10.07 3.61
CA LEU A 190 -6.35 -8.63 3.84
C LEU A 190 -4.98 -8.04 4.20
N ILE A 191 -4.20 -8.72 5.05
CA ILE A 191 -2.80 -8.33 5.34
C ILE A 191 -1.96 -8.31 4.05
N GLY A 192 -2.23 -9.23 3.13
CA GLY A 192 -1.60 -9.27 1.80
C GLY A 192 -1.96 -8.10 0.88
N VAL A 193 -3.04 -7.35 1.16
CA VAL A 193 -3.44 -6.16 0.39
C VAL A 193 -2.64 -4.92 0.79
N LEU A 194 -2.21 -4.83 2.05
CA LEU A 194 -1.49 -3.68 2.61
C LEU A 194 -0.28 -3.17 1.78
N PRO A 195 0.57 -4.01 1.16
CA PRO A 195 1.68 -3.53 0.32
C PRO A 195 1.28 -2.99 -1.07
N CYS A 196 -0.01 -2.74 -1.34
CA CYS A 196 -0.45 -2.14 -2.60
C CYS A 196 -0.18 -0.62 -2.67
N HIS A 197 -0.49 0.00 -3.80
CA HIS A 197 -0.26 1.44 -4.03
C HIS A 197 -1.53 2.29 -4.00
N SER A 198 -2.69 1.69 -3.71
CA SER A 198 -3.95 2.42 -3.61
C SER A 198 -4.22 2.78 -2.14
N PRO A 199 -4.24 4.08 -1.79
CA PRO A 199 -4.51 4.53 -0.42
C PRO A 199 -5.86 4.06 0.09
N LYS A 200 -6.89 4.18 -0.76
CA LYS A 200 -8.24 3.68 -0.48
C LYS A 200 -8.24 2.17 -0.20
N ALA A 201 -7.58 1.35 -1.01
CA ALA A 201 -7.52 -0.08 -0.76
C ALA A 201 -6.78 -0.41 0.56
N GLN A 202 -5.68 0.28 0.86
CA GLN A 202 -4.99 0.13 2.14
C GLN A 202 -5.90 0.50 3.32
N GLN A 203 -6.61 1.62 3.23
CA GLN A 203 -7.55 2.08 4.25
C GLN A 203 -8.68 1.06 4.49
N LEU A 204 -9.34 0.60 3.42
CA LEU A 204 -10.40 -0.40 3.51
C LEU A 204 -9.88 -1.72 4.11
N ALA A 205 -8.67 -2.16 3.73
CA ALA A 205 -8.06 -3.37 4.29
C ALA A 205 -7.78 -3.22 5.79
N LEU A 206 -7.20 -2.10 6.21
CA LEU A 206 -6.94 -1.81 7.63
C LEU A 206 -8.23 -1.80 8.45
N GLN A 207 -9.28 -1.14 7.95
CA GLN A 207 -10.59 -1.11 8.61
C GLN A 207 -11.17 -2.52 8.79
N THR A 208 -11.15 -3.36 7.76
CA THR A 208 -11.66 -4.73 7.86
C THR A 208 -10.77 -5.60 8.75
N ILE A 209 -9.44 -5.41 8.74
CA ILE A 209 -8.53 -6.11 9.66
C ILE A 209 -8.91 -5.80 11.11
N ARG A 210 -9.23 -4.55 11.46
CA ARG A 210 -9.65 -4.18 12.81
C ARG A 210 -10.95 -4.88 13.22
N VAL A 211 -11.96 -4.86 12.36
CA VAL A 211 -13.24 -5.55 12.60
C VAL A 211 -13.02 -7.05 12.85
N LEU A 212 -12.22 -7.71 12.01
CA LEU A 212 -11.92 -9.13 12.18
C LEU A 212 -11.03 -9.41 13.39
N GLN A 213 -10.11 -8.52 13.72
CA GLN A 213 -9.22 -8.66 14.89
C GLN A 213 -9.99 -8.66 16.21
N ALA A 214 -11.08 -7.90 16.32
CA ALA A 214 -11.88 -7.82 17.54
C ALA A 214 -12.48 -9.16 17.99
N THR A 215 -12.62 -10.12 17.07
CA THR A 215 -13.15 -11.47 17.36
C THR A 215 -12.06 -12.51 17.63
N ARG A 216 -10.79 -12.10 17.63
CA ARG A 216 -9.62 -12.99 17.73
C ARG A 216 -8.89 -12.74 19.05
N GLU A 217 -8.20 -13.75 19.56
CA GLU A 217 -7.38 -13.64 20.78
C GLU A 217 -5.94 -13.18 20.50
N THR A 218 -5.38 -13.59 19.36
CA THR A 218 -4.00 -13.30 18.97
C THR A 218 -3.95 -12.49 17.69
N ALA A 219 -2.96 -11.61 17.56
CA ALA A 219 -2.73 -10.85 16.34
C ALA A 219 -1.67 -11.51 15.45
N ASN A 220 -1.75 -11.31 14.13
CA ASN A 220 -0.73 -11.85 13.23
C ASN A 220 0.51 -10.94 13.24
N ARG A 221 1.67 -11.50 13.62
CA ARG A 221 2.96 -10.80 13.67
C ARG A 221 3.36 -10.11 12.36
N ALA A 222 2.88 -10.59 11.20
CA ALA A 222 3.13 -9.91 9.93
C ALA A 222 2.61 -8.46 9.92
N LEU A 223 1.65 -8.11 10.78
CA LEU A 223 1.17 -6.73 10.92
C LEU A 223 2.25 -5.76 11.37
N ILE A 224 3.25 -6.19 12.14
CA ILE A 224 4.32 -5.31 12.62
C ILE A 224 5.06 -4.69 11.42
N ASP A 225 5.52 -5.53 10.48
CA ASP A 225 6.20 -5.07 9.26
C ASP A 225 5.29 -4.21 8.37
N ARG A 226 3.98 -4.51 8.35
CA ARG A 226 3.01 -3.74 7.56
C ARG A 226 2.71 -2.37 8.16
N ILE A 227 2.61 -2.28 9.49
CA ILE A 227 2.46 -1.02 10.21
C ILE A 227 3.67 -0.13 9.92
N ILE A 228 4.88 -0.64 10.09
CA ILE A 228 6.12 0.10 9.80
C ILE A 228 6.11 0.61 8.36
N TYR A 229 5.83 -0.26 7.40
CA TYR A 229 5.74 0.10 5.99
C TYR A 229 4.72 1.22 5.74
N LEU A 230 3.50 1.11 6.29
CA LEU A 230 2.43 2.06 6.01
C LEU A 230 2.58 3.40 6.74
N LEU A 231 3.35 3.48 7.83
CA LEU A 231 3.68 4.75 8.48
C LEU A 231 4.51 5.68 7.56
N GLU A 232 5.10 5.17 6.48
CA GLU A 232 5.80 5.99 5.48
C GLU A 232 4.85 6.65 4.46
N SER A 233 3.57 6.29 4.47
CA SER A 233 2.58 6.78 3.51
C SER A 233 2.38 8.28 3.65
N LEU A 234 2.37 9.01 2.54
CA LEU A 234 2.03 10.45 2.51
C LEU A 234 0.51 10.70 2.60
N HIS A 235 -0.31 9.64 2.55
CA HIS A 235 -1.76 9.74 2.61
C HIS A 235 -2.22 9.70 4.06
N LEU A 236 -2.72 10.83 4.56
CA LEU A 236 -3.12 10.99 5.97
C LEU A 236 -4.21 10.00 6.40
N GLU A 237 -5.11 9.62 5.48
CA GLU A 237 -6.16 8.62 5.73
C GLU A 237 -5.60 7.21 6.02
N VAL A 238 -4.47 6.86 5.38
CA VAL A 238 -3.79 5.58 5.62
C VAL A 238 -3.07 5.65 6.95
N GLN A 239 -2.34 6.75 7.21
CA GLN A 239 -1.66 6.93 8.51
C GLN A 239 -2.64 6.90 9.68
N SER A 240 -3.80 7.57 9.58
CA SER A 240 -4.82 7.54 10.63
C SER A 240 -5.38 6.13 10.83
N ALA A 241 -5.66 5.40 9.73
CA ALA A 241 -6.14 4.03 9.82
C ALA A 241 -5.11 3.07 10.46
N VAL A 242 -3.81 3.28 10.18
CA VAL A 242 -2.72 2.52 10.81
C VAL A 242 -2.66 2.82 12.31
N ILE A 243 -2.72 4.10 12.71
CA ILE A 243 -2.69 4.49 14.12
C ILE A 243 -3.89 3.89 14.88
N GLU A 244 -5.08 3.92 14.29
CA GLU A 244 -6.25 3.28 14.89
C GLU A 244 -6.09 1.76 15.03
N LEU A 245 -5.52 1.09 14.03
CA LEU A 245 -5.16 -0.33 14.14
C LEU A 245 -4.15 -0.56 15.27
N VAL A 246 -3.12 0.28 15.38
CA VAL A 246 -2.10 0.16 16.44
C VAL A 246 -2.76 0.29 17.82
N ARG A 247 -3.68 1.23 18.02
CA ARG A 247 -4.42 1.39 19.27
C ARG A 247 -5.15 0.11 19.65
N ASP A 248 -5.88 -0.49 18.71
CA ASP A 248 -6.59 -1.76 18.95
C ASP A 248 -5.62 -2.90 19.28
N LEU A 249 -4.45 -2.93 18.64
CA LEU A 249 -3.42 -3.96 18.83
C LEU A 249 -2.69 -3.88 20.18
N MET A 250 -2.84 -2.81 20.95
CA MET A 250 -2.19 -2.68 22.27
C MET A 250 -2.71 -3.67 23.31
N HIS A 251 -3.88 -4.26 23.08
CA HIS A 251 -4.45 -5.29 23.94
C HIS A 251 -4.03 -6.73 23.56
N PHE A 252 -3.14 -6.87 22.56
CA PHE A 252 -2.73 -8.16 22.01
C PHE A 252 -1.27 -8.50 22.34
N ASP A 253 -0.92 -9.76 22.07
CA ASP A 253 0.39 -10.37 22.33
C ASP A 253 1.57 -9.71 21.58
N ILE A 254 1.29 -8.90 20.56
CA ILE A 254 2.29 -8.20 19.75
C ILE A 254 2.54 -6.75 20.18
N ALA A 255 1.87 -6.26 21.23
CA ALA A 255 1.92 -4.86 21.64
C ALA A 255 3.36 -4.38 21.93
N ASP A 256 4.13 -5.15 22.70
CA ASP A 256 5.50 -4.76 23.07
C ASP A 256 6.44 -4.73 21.85
N ASP A 257 6.26 -5.64 20.89
CA ASP A 257 7.01 -5.66 19.62
C ASP A 257 6.68 -4.41 18.76
N ILE A 258 5.40 -4.00 18.72
CA ILE A 258 4.97 -2.79 18.03
C ILE A 258 5.56 -1.55 18.69
N LEU A 259 5.51 -1.45 20.03
CA LEU A 259 6.09 -0.32 20.76
C LEU A 259 7.60 -0.21 20.50
N MET A 260 8.32 -1.33 20.54
CA MET A 260 9.74 -1.37 20.20
C MET A 260 9.97 -0.86 18.77
N ALA A 261 9.20 -1.36 17.80
CA ALA A 261 9.29 -0.91 16.42
C ALA A 261 9.06 0.61 16.28
N LEU A 262 8.00 1.15 16.88
CA LEU A 262 7.72 2.60 16.85
C LEU A 262 8.86 3.42 17.44
N VAL A 263 9.44 2.99 18.56
CA VAL A 263 10.58 3.68 19.17
C VAL A 263 11.83 3.59 18.28
N THR A 264 12.07 2.45 17.61
CA THR A 264 13.19 2.37 16.65
C THR A 264 13.04 3.32 15.46
N LEU A 265 11.82 3.59 15.00
CA LEU A 265 11.57 4.54 13.91
C LEU A 265 11.91 5.99 14.27
N LEU A 266 11.95 6.33 15.57
CA LEU A 266 12.39 7.64 16.03
C LEU A 266 13.90 7.89 15.83
N ARG A 267 14.71 6.83 15.65
CA ARG A 267 16.14 6.92 15.32
C ARG A 267 16.41 6.14 14.03
N PRO A 268 16.16 6.73 12.85
CA PRO A 268 16.42 6.05 11.58
C PRO A 268 17.89 5.63 11.47
N GLN A 269 18.14 4.49 10.81
CA GLN A 269 19.50 3.96 10.58
C GLN A 269 20.39 4.93 9.78
N ARG A 270 19.76 5.82 9.01
CA ARG A 270 20.43 6.95 8.38
C ARG A 270 20.55 8.06 9.41
N GLU A 271 21.79 8.39 9.76
CA GLU A 271 22.09 9.56 10.58
C GLU A 271 21.65 10.85 9.88
N ILE A 272 21.08 11.77 10.66
CA ILE A 272 20.76 13.13 10.24
C ILE A 272 22.07 13.81 9.83
N GLN A 273 22.16 14.31 8.59
CA GLN A 273 23.37 14.90 8.02
C GLN A 273 23.52 16.37 8.41
N LEU A 274 23.54 16.64 9.71
CA LEU A 274 23.79 17.98 10.27
C LEU A 274 25.07 18.61 9.71
N GLY A 275 26.11 17.81 9.47
CA GLY A 275 27.40 18.26 8.93
C GLY A 275 27.32 19.00 7.58
N LYS A 276 26.38 18.64 6.70
CA LYS A 276 26.19 19.35 5.41
C LYS A 276 25.58 20.74 5.61
N LEU A 277 24.65 20.86 6.56
CA LEU A 277 24.00 22.11 6.91
C LEU A 277 24.97 23.07 7.61
N PHE A 278 25.89 22.55 8.44
CA PHE A 278 26.97 23.37 9.02
C PHE A 278 27.88 23.97 7.94
N THR A 279 28.24 23.20 6.89
CA THR A 279 29.06 23.72 5.78
C THR A 279 28.32 24.72 4.90
N GLU A 280 27.02 24.54 4.67
CA GLU A 280 26.20 25.48 3.92
C GLU A 280 26.02 26.81 4.68
N ALA A 281 25.77 26.74 6.00
CA ALA A 281 25.68 27.92 6.87
C ALA A 281 27.00 28.70 6.95
N ALA A 282 28.15 28.01 6.98
CA ALA A 282 29.47 28.64 6.97
C ALA A 282 29.85 29.23 5.59
N SER A 283 29.33 28.66 4.49
CA SER A 283 29.58 29.19 3.13
C SER A 283 28.74 30.42 2.78
N GLY A 284 27.63 30.66 3.50
CA GLY A 284 26.77 31.84 3.30
C GLY A 284 27.23 33.10 4.03
N SER A 285 28.25 33.02 4.90
CA SER A 285 28.71 34.14 5.73
C SER A 285 29.86 34.98 5.13
N ASP A 286 30.42 34.61 3.97
CA ASP A 286 31.56 35.30 3.33
C ASP A 286 31.15 36.25 2.19
N ILE A 287 30.16 37.13 2.43
CA ILE A 287 29.94 38.31 1.56
C ILE A 287 29.79 39.56 2.42
N SER A 288 30.90 40.03 2.99
CA SER A 288 31.05 41.40 3.46
C SER A 288 32.52 41.72 3.80
N SER A 289 33.32 42.04 2.78
CA SER A 289 34.37 43.08 2.90
C SER A 289 35.01 43.37 1.55
N GLY A 290 34.87 44.61 1.06
CA GLY A 290 35.68 45.11 -0.04
C GLY A 290 35.07 46.28 -0.80
N LEU A 291 35.05 47.47 -0.18
CA LEU A 291 35.02 48.72 -0.95
C LEU A 291 36.43 49.33 -0.98
N SER A 292 36.79 49.70 -2.21
CA SER A 292 37.64 50.82 -2.64
C SER A 292 39.11 50.60 -3.06
N ASP A 293 39.36 51.26 -4.20
CA ASP A 293 40.59 51.74 -4.84
C ASP A 293 41.40 50.69 -5.63
N GLY A 294 41.80 50.90 -6.89
CA GLY A 294 41.82 52.05 -7.79
C GLY A 294 42.80 51.67 -8.94
N GLU A 295 42.51 52.10 -10.17
CA GLU A 295 43.25 51.73 -11.38
C GLU A 295 44.73 52.17 -11.41
N GLY A 296 45.57 51.45 -12.16
CA GLY A 296 46.92 51.89 -12.54
C GLY A 296 47.73 50.82 -13.28
N SER A 297 47.97 51.07 -14.57
CA SER A 297 48.60 50.20 -15.57
C SER A 297 50.15 50.13 -15.54
N GLU A 298 50.66 49.17 -16.32
CA GLU A 298 51.96 49.09 -17.03
C GLU A 298 53.16 48.33 -16.41
N ASP A 299 53.50 47.23 -17.11
CA ASP A 299 54.80 46.75 -17.60
C ASP A 299 56.09 47.02 -16.79
N SER A 300 56.83 45.94 -16.49
CA SER A 300 58.15 45.68 -17.10
C SER A 300 58.88 44.43 -16.59
N ILE A 301 59.81 44.00 -17.43
CA ILE A 301 60.57 42.75 -17.54
C ILE A 301 61.78 42.64 -16.57
N ALA A 302 62.02 41.40 -16.11
CA ALA A 302 63.27 40.71 -15.71
C ALA A 302 64.19 41.25 -14.57
N VAL A 303 64.62 40.34 -13.66
CA VAL A 303 65.92 39.62 -13.70
C VAL A 303 66.09 38.64 -12.51
N SER A 304 66.40 37.38 -12.87
CA SER A 304 67.21 36.31 -12.24
C SER A 304 67.69 36.40 -10.77
N THR A 305 67.51 35.33 -9.98
CA THR A 305 68.63 34.45 -9.52
C THR A 305 68.18 33.16 -8.79
N LYS A 306 68.98 32.10 -8.98
CA LYS A 306 68.86 30.71 -8.48
C LYS A 306 69.06 30.57 -6.96
N SER A 307 68.49 29.50 -6.38
CA SER A 307 69.14 28.53 -5.44
C SER A 307 68.12 27.44 -5.03
N GLN A 308 68.12 26.24 -5.62
CA GLN A 308 68.67 24.97 -5.10
C GLN A 308 68.23 24.54 -3.68
N ALA A 309 67.50 23.41 -3.60
CA ALA A 309 67.53 22.47 -2.47
C ALA A 309 67.14 21.04 -2.94
N PRO A 310 67.61 19.96 -2.29
CA PRO A 310 68.04 18.74 -2.99
C PRO A 310 67.21 17.48 -2.71
N ARG A 311 67.62 16.42 -3.44
CA ARG A 311 67.05 15.07 -3.54
C ARG A 311 67.20 14.21 -2.28
N LYS A 312 66.31 13.21 -2.19
CA LYS A 312 66.30 12.02 -1.32
C LYS A 312 67.67 11.33 -1.17
N PRO A 313 67.82 10.51 -0.12
CA PRO A 313 68.30 9.15 -0.32
C PRO A 313 67.46 8.07 0.38
N ALA A 314 67.56 6.86 -0.15
CA ALA A 314 67.09 5.60 0.44
C ALA A 314 68.32 4.77 0.87
N ILE A 315 68.19 3.95 1.93
CA ILE A 315 68.51 2.50 1.97
C ILE A 315 68.69 1.97 3.43
N SER A 316 67.97 0.87 3.67
CA SER A 316 68.15 -0.32 4.56
C SER A 316 68.31 -0.24 6.08
N GLY A 317 67.57 -1.14 6.77
CA GLY A 317 68.05 -1.77 8.00
C GLY A 317 67.03 -2.42 8.95
N ARG A 318 66.59 -3.66 8.62
CA ARG A 318 66.14 -4.77 9.52
C ARG A 318 64.95 -4.63 10.53
N LYS A 319 64.00 -5.57 10.30
CA LYS A 319 62.86 -6.15 11.09
C LYS A 319 63.32 -6.84 12.41
N PRO A 320 62.46 -7.35 13.35
CA PRO A 320 61.13 -8.02 13.19
C PRO A 320 60.09 -7.66 14.29
N LYS A 321 58.85 -8.15 14.41
CA LYS A 321 58.18 -9.47 14.31
C LYS A 321 56.67 -9.14 14.42
N LEU A 322 55.75 -9.74 13.66
CA LEU A 322 54.89 -10.82 14.17
C LEU A 322 54.05 -11.44 13.03
N VAL A 323 53.68 -12.68 13.29
CA VAL A 323 53.29 -13.74 12.36
C VAL A 323 51.76 -13.94 12.40
N LEU A 324 51.20 -14.22 11.21
CA LEU A 324 50.07 -15.09 10.79
C LEU A 324 48.98 -15.43 11.84
N THR A 325 47.68 -15.41 11.54
CA THR A 325 46.99 -16.11 10.42
C THR A 325 45.57 -15.54 10.18
N GLU A 326 45.23 -15.19 8.93
CA GLU A 326 43.85 -15.22 8.42
C GLU A 326 43.75 -16.34 7.38
N GLU A 327 42.92 -17.35 7.64
CA GLU A 327 42.44 -18.26 6.61
C GLU A 327 41.15 -17.72 6.00
N LYS A 328 41.18 -17.51 4.68
CA LYS A 328 40.00 -17.39 3.83
C LYS A 328 39.58 -18.79 3.39
N CYS A 329 38.32 -19.15 3.59
CA CYS A 329 37.67 -20.18 2.79
C CYS A 329 36.47 -19.59 2.04
N SER A 330 36.52 -19.77 0.72
CA SER A 330 35.52 -19.37 -0.26
C SER A 330 34.60 -20.55 -0.54
N THR A 331 33.28 -20.33 -0.60
CA THR A 331 32.41 -21.13 -1.47
C THR A 331 31.24 -20.31 -2.00
N ARG A 332 31.36 -19.92 -3.27
CA ARG A 332 30.24 -19.62 -4.18
C ARG A 332 29.40 -20.88 -4.42
N LYS A 333 28.07 -20.76 -4.39
CA LYS A 333 27.11 -21.50 -5.25
C LYS A 333 25.80 -20.70 -5.26
N ARG A 334 25.49 -19.95 -6.33
CA ARG A 334 24.81 -20.38 -7.57
C ARG A 334 23.28 -20.44 -7.38
N MET A 335 22.62 -19.30 -7.58
CA MET A 335 21.17 -19.22 -7.78
C MET A 335 20.80 -19.93 -9.09
N THR A 336 19.99 -20.98 -8.98
CA THR A 336 19.35 -21.65 -10.10
C THR A 336 18.14 -20.84 -10.56
N ARG A 337 18.21 -20.45 -11.83
CA ARG A 337 17.21 -19.70 -12.59
C ARG A 337 16.26 -20.74 -13.20
N ASP A 338 15.05 -20.84 -12.69
CA ASP A 338 14.09 -21.83 -13.21
C ASP A 338 13.56 -21.43 -14.58
N LYS A 339 13.66 -22.40 -15.49
CA LYS A 339 13.34 -22.30 -16.90
C LYS A 339 11.84 -22.53 -17.09
N ARG A 340 11.19 -21.51 -17.64
CA ARG A 340 9.86 -21.58 -18.25
C ARG A 340 9.88 -22.60 -19.39
N LEU A 341 9.24 -23.75 -19.19
CA LEU A 341 8.98 -24.74 -20.23
C LEU A 341 8.03 -24.13 -21.28
N LYS A 342 8.53 -24.00 -22.51
CA LYS A 342 7.71 -23.73 -23.70
C LYS A 342 7.28 -25.08 -24.27
N SER A 343 5.98 -25.35 -24.24
CA SER A 343 5.38 -26.42 -25.04
C SER A 343 5.11 -25.86 -26.44
N ALA A 344 5.58 -26.59 -27.46
CA ALA A 344 5.34 -26.32 -28.85
C ALA A 344 4.01 -26.95 -29.29
N CYS A 345 3.17 -26.17 -29.97
CA CYS A 345 2.18 -26.70 -30.90
C CYS A 345 2.30 -25.94 -32.21
N SER A 346 2.78 -26.67 -33.21
CA SER A 346 2.79 -26.33 -34.63
C SER A 346 1.39 -26.54 -35.22
N VAL A 347 0.84 -25.52 -35.86
CA VAL A 347 -0.15 -25.73 -36.92
C VAL A 347 0.22 -24.83 -38.09
N ALA A 348 0.59 -25.47 -39.19
CA ALA A 348 0.79 -24.84 -40.48
C ALA A 348 -0.58 -24.55 -41.13
N SER A 349 -0.72 -23.39 -41.76
CA SER A 349 -1.70 -23.16 -42.82
C SER A 349 -1.18 -22.04 -43.72
N ALA A 350 -0.79 -22.42 -44.93
CA ALA A 350 -0.49 -21.53 -46.04
C ALA A 350 -1.78 -20.94 -46.63
N GLY A 351 -1.69 -19.74 -47.20
CA GLY A 351 -2.81 -19.11 -47.92
C GLY A 351 -2.54 -17.65 -48.24
N SER A 352 -1.86 -17.41 -49.35
CA SER A 352 -1.40 -16.16 -49.94
C SER A 352 -2.51 -15.20 -50.41
N THR A 353 -2.32 -13.88 -50.27
CA THR A 353 -2.46 -12.94 -51.41
C THR A 353 -1.72 -11.62 -51.17
N LEU A 354 -1.01 -11.20 -52.21
CA LEU A 354 -0.18 -10.00 -52.32
C LEU A 354 -1.03 -8.78 -52.67
N VAL A 355 -0.76 -7.62 -52.06
CA VAL A 355 -0.84 -6.32 -52.75
C VAL A 355 0.32 -5.44 -52.25
N ASN A 356 1.18 -5.05 -53.20
CA ASN A 356 2.30 -4.13 -53.05
C ASN A 356 1.81 -2.67 -53.10
N ALA A 357 2.35 -1.80 -52.24
CA ALA A 357 2.48 -0.38 -52.54
C ALA A 357 3.71 0.21 -51.84
N ASN A 358 4.36 1.13 -52.56
CA ASN A 358 5.78 1.46 -52.50
C ASN A 358 6.27 2.27 -51.28
N LYS A 359 7.57 2.06 -51.04
CA LYS A 359 8.50 2.74 -50.13
C LYS A 359 8.56 4.26 -50.33
N THR A 360 8.70 4.99 -49.23
CA THR A 360 9.74 6.05 -49.06
C THR A 360 10.20 6.08 -47.61
N ALA A 361 11.50 5.88 -47.40
CA ALA A 361 12.19 5.95 -46.12
C ALA A 361 13.31 6.97 -46.25
N LEU A 362 13.44 7.87 -45.27
CA LEU A 362 14.61 8.71 -44.94
C LEU A 362 14.34 9.40 -43.56
N PRO A 363 15.35 9.89 -42.82
CA PRO A 363 15.72 9.33 -41.51
C PRO A 363 15.20 10.12 -40.31
N ARG A 364 14.95 9.41 -39.20
CA ARG A 364 14.66 9.98 -37.87
C ARG A 364 15.88 10.74 -37.34
N LYS A 365 15.79 12.07 -37.31
CA LYS A 365 16.68 12.95 -36.54
C LYS A 365 16.58 12.59 -35.05
N LYS A 366 17.73 12.30 -34.43
CA LYS A 366 17.90 12.22 -32.98
C LYS A 366 17.52 13.58 -32.37
N SER A 367 16.39 13.66 -31.67
CA SER A 367 16.07 14.82 -30.86
C SER A 367 16.93 14.79 -29.60
N LYS A 368 17.73 15.84 -29.47
CA LYS A 368 18.61 16.20 -28.37
C LYS A 368 17.86 16.06 -27.02
N VAL A 369 18.37 15.20 -26.15
CA VAL A 369 18.07 15.21 -24.71
C VAL A 369 18.48 16.57 -24.17
N ARG A 370 17.50 17.42 -23.88
CA ARG A 370 17.71 18.69 -23.19
C ARG A 370 17.99 18.34 -21.73
N LYS A 371 19.27 18.31 -21.35
CA LYS A 371 19.70 18.30 -19.93
C LYS A 371 19.01 19.49 -19.25
N LYS A 372 18.03 19.21 -18.37
CA LYS A 372 17.53 20.20 -17.42
C LYS A 372 18.55 20.27 -16.27
N HIS A 373 19.03 21.48 -16.01
CA HIS A 373 19.79 21.83 -14.81
C HIS A 373 18.98 21.47 -13.54
N PRO A 374 19.60 20.91 -12.49
CA PRO A 374 18.91 20.59 -11.25
C PRO A 374 19.21 21.68 -10.21
N ASP A 375 18.70 22.90 -10.38
CA ASP A 375 18.78 23.93 -9.35
C ASP A 375 17.43 24.66 -9.27
N SER A 376 16.50 24.06 -8.53
CA SER A 376 15.24 24.67 -8.07
C SER A 376 14.84 23.92 -6.79
N PRO A 377 14.77 24.58 -5.61
CA PRO A 377 14.63 23.89 -4.31
C PRO A 377 13.17 23.51 -3.97
N ALA A 378 12.36 23.13 -4.97
CA ALA A 378 10.90 23.09 -4.82
C ALA A 378 10.22 21.74 -5.06
N ASP A 379 10.93 20.62 -5.15
CA ASP A 379 10.28 19.30 -5.37
C ASP A 379 11.09 18.09 -4.88
N MET A 380 11.78 18.22 -3.74
CA MET A 380 12.37 17.06 -3.05
C MET A 380 11.27 16.39 -2.22
N GLN A 381 10.72 15.27 -2.70
CA GLN A 381 9.83 14.44 -1.90
C GLN A 381 10.53 14.07 -0.57
N PRO A 382 9.83 14.13 0.57
CA PRO A 382 10.42 13.82 1.86
C PRO A 382 10.90 12.37 1.86
N LEU A 383 12.01 12.10 2.54
CA LEU A 383 12.50 10.74 2.65
C LEU A 383 11.52 9.88 3.45
N PRO A 384 11.17 8.66 2.99
CA PRO A 384 10.21 7.80 3.67
C PRO A 384 10.54 7.56 5.15
N VAL A 385 11.83 7.43 5.48
CA VAL A 385 12.31 7.24 6.86
C VAL A 385 11.97 8.40 7.79
N PHE A 386 11.91 9.64 7.29
CA PHE A 386 11.55 10.80 8.10
C PHE A 386 10.04 10.98 8.21
N VAL A 387 9.29 10.55 7.19
CA VAL A 387 7.82 10.45 7.28
C VAL A 387 7.45 9.42 8.35
N GLN A 388 8.09 8.24 8.33
CA GLN A 388 7.93 7.22 9.38
C GLN A 388 8.27 7.76 10.77
N GLN A 389 9.36 8.53 10.90
CA GLN A 389 9.76 9.15 12.15
C GLN A 389 8.67 10.08 12.70
N ALA A 390 8.11 10.95 11.86
CA ALA A 390 7.02 11.86 12.23
C ALA A 390 5.75 11.10 12.63
N SER A 391 5.34 10.12 11.82
CA SER A 391 4.14 9.32 12.07
C SER A 391 4.29 8.44 13.31
N ALA A 392 5.48 7.90 13.58
CA ALA A 392 5.78 7.15 14.80
C ALA A 392 5.72 8.04 16.04
N ALA A 393 6.30 9.24 16.00
CA ALA A 393 6.18 10.21 17.10
C ALA A 393 4.71 10.55 17.40
N LYS A 394 3.93 10.85 16.35
CA LYS A 394 2.49 11.11 16.47
C LYS A 394 1.74 9.92 17.07
N CYS A 395 2.05 8.70 16.64
CA CYS A 395 1.43 7.47 17.15
C CYS A 395 1.75 7.28 18.63
N LEU A 396 3.02 7.42 19.04
CA LEU A 396 3.45 7.31 20.42
C LEU A 396 2.77 8.34 21.34
N ARG A 397 2.57 9.58 20.88
CA ARG A 397 1.79 10.58 21.63
C ARG A 397 0.37 10.11 21.90
N ILE A 398 -0.31 9.58 20.89
CA ILE A 398 -1.70 9.10 21.02
C ILE A 398 -1.76 7.93 22.00
N LEU A 399 -0.81 6.97 21.90
CA LEU A 399 -0.73 5.85 22.84
C LEU A 399 -0.43 6.30 24.27
N ALA A 400 0.41 7.33 24.45
CA ALA A 400 0.70 7.89 25.76
C ALA A 400 -0.53 8.59 26.37
N GLN A 401 -1.33 9.26 25.53
CA GLN A 401 -2.60 9.87 25.93
C GLN A 401 -3.66 8.84 26.32
N ASP A 402 -3.64 7.66 25.69
CA ASP A 402 -4.61 6.60 25.96
C ASP A 402 -4.33 5.87 27.30
N SER A 403 -3.06 5.75 27.74
CA SER A 403 -2.72 4.97 28.94
C SER A 403 -1.38 5.35 29.58
N THR A 404 -1.39 5.52 30.91
CA THR A 404 -0.19 5.68 31.76
C THR A 404 0.72 4.45 31.71
N VAL A 405 0.13 3.25 31.67
CA VAL A 405 0.86 1.97 31.56
C VAL A 405 1.62 1.88 30.25
N LEU A 406 0.98 2.25 29.13
CA LEU A 406 1.65 2.33 27.83
C LEU A 406 2.76 3.39 27.84
N THR A 407 2.50 4.56 28.44
CA THR A 407 3.50 5.62 28.58
C THR A 407 4.77 5.11 29.28
N LYS A 408 4.62 4.40 30.40
CA LYS A 408 5.74 3.81 31.14
C LYS A 408 6.51 2.79 30.31
N LYS A 409 5.82 1.93 29.55
CA LYS A 409 6.46 0.99 28.61
C LYS A 409 7.25 1.71 27.52
N ILE A 410 6.63 2.71 26.87
CA ILE A 410 7.26 3.52 25.82
C ILE A 410 8.54 4.19 26.33
N LEU A 411 8.51 4.73 27.56
CA LEU A 411 9.68 5.37 28.16
C LEU A 411 10.80 4.37 28.49
N LYS A 412 10.46 3.19 29.04
CA LYS A 412 11.43 2.09 29.26
C LYS A 412 12.16 1.64 27.99
N LEU A 413 11.53 1.80 26.83
CA LEU A 413 12.13 1.48 25.53
C LEU A 413 13.07 2.58 25.01
N GLY A 414 13.28 3.67 25.76
CA GLY A 414 14.16 4.77 25.35
C GLY A 414 13.48 5.78 24.41
N ALA A 415 12.15 5.92 24.50
CA ALA A 415 11.42 6.89 23.68
C ALA A 415 11.86 8.32 23.93
N LEU A 416 12.18 8.72 25.17
CA LEU A 416 12.52 10.11 25.51
C LEU A 416 13.76 10.59 24.74
N SER A 417 14.84 9.81 24.75
CA SER A 417 16.07 10.11 24.00
C SER A 417 15.88 10.08 22.49
N SER A 418 14.94 9.26 22.03
CA SER A 418 14.65 9.09 20.60
C SER A 418 13.73 10.19 20.06
N LEU A 419 12.82 10.71 20.90
CA LEU A 419 12.01 11.89 20.62
C LEU A 419 12.88 13.15 20.57
N LEU A 420 13.82 13.33 21.52
CA LEU A 420 14.80 14.42 21.47
C LEU A 420 15.63 14.36 20.18
N TYR A 421 16.09 13.16 19.78
CA TYR A 421 16.78 12.96 18.51
C TYR A 421 15.91 13.40 17.31
N SER A 422 14.63 13.00 17.29
CA SER A 422 13.69 13.34 16.22
C SER A 422 13.38 14.83 16.15
N MET A 423 13.38 15.52 17.30
CA MET A 423 13.20 16.96 17.39
C MET A 423 14.37 17.74 16.78
N GLY A 424 15.58 17.19 16.83
CA GLY A 424 16.77 17.73 16.18
C GLY A 424 16.87 17.47 14.67
N ASN A 425 15.87 16.81 14.05
CA ASN A 425 15.91 16.48 12.63
C ASN A 425 15.60 17.69 11.72
N LEU A 426 16.63 18.46 11.37
CA LEU A 426 16.51 19.59 10.44
C LEU A 426 16.17 19.20 8.98
N GLU A 427 16.31 17.91 8.61
CA GLU A 427 15.98 17.46 7.24
C GLU A 427 14.47 17.35 7.00
N TYR A 428 13.65 17.29 8.06
CA TYR A 428 12.20 17.15 7.92
C TYR A 428 11.40 17.86 9.04
N PRO A 429 10.80 19.03 8.76
CA PRO A 429 10.10 19.84 9.76
C PRO A 429 8.94 19.13 10.47
N ASP A 430 8.17 18.27 9.79
CA ASP A 430 7.04 17.58 10.41
C ASP A 430 7.50 16.54 11.45
N SER A 431 8.67 15.91 11.27
CA SER A 431 9.27 15.07 12.32
C SER A 431 9.56 15.89 13.57
N GLN A 432 10.15 17.07 13.41
CA GLN A 432 10.45 17.95 14.54
C GLN A 432 9.18 18.36 15.27
N ARG A 433 8.16 18.76 14.50
CA ARG A 433 6.86 19.16 15.03
C ARG A 433 6.18 18.02 15.80
N GLN A 434 6.06 16.83 15.23
CA GLN A 434 5.40 15.71 15.92
C GLN A 434 6.20 15.27 17.16
N ALA A 435 7.52 15.24 17.09
CA ALA A 435 8.37 14.92 18.24
C ALA A 435 8.22 15.96 19.36
N SER A 436 8.25 17.24 19.01
CA SER A 436 8.06 18.37 19.95
C SER A 436 6.71 18.28 20.66
N LEU A 437 5.60 18.10 19.93
CA LEU A 437 4.28 17.96 20.54
C LEU A 437 4.14 16.70 21.41
N THR A 438 4.91 15.65 21.10
CA THR A 438 4.94 14.43 21.94
C THR A 438 5.69 14.70 23.24
N LEU A 439 6.83 15.38 23.17
CA LEU A 439 7.61 15.78 24.35
C LEU A 439 6.82 16.77 25.21
N GLU A 440 6.13 17.73 24.60
CA GLU A 440 5.32 18.73 25.31
C GLU A 440 4.28 18.05 26.19
N TYR A 441 3.52 17.11 25.61
CA TYR A 441 2.54 16.32 26.35
C TYR A 441 3.18 15.58 27.53
N LEU A 442 4.34 14.94 27.32
CA LEU A 442 5.05 14.21 28.37
C LEU A 442 5.55 15.14 29.49
N CYS A 443 6.11 16.30 29.15
CA CYS A 443 6.60 17.28 30.12
C CYS A 443 5.46 17.91 30.93
N GLN A 444 4.34 18.25 30.28
CA GLN A 444 3.16 18.80 30.94
C GLN A 444 2.51 17.78 31.90
N THR A 445 2.55 16.50 31.54
CA THR A 445 1.91 15.43 32.33
C THR A 445 2.82 14.94 33.45
N TYR A 446 4.14 14.86 33.23
CA TYR A 446 5.09 14.26 34.16
C TYR A 446 6.24 15.22 34.49
N PRO A 447 6.23 15.87 35.68
CA PRO A 447 7.22 16.88 36.06
C PRO A 447 8.68 16.37 36.07
N LEU A 448 8.89 15.08 36.37
CA LEU A 448 10.22 14.47 36.31
C LEU A 448 10.77 14.40 34.89
N ILE A 449 9.90 14.18 33.90
CA ILE A 449 10.29 14.21 32.49
C ILE A 449 10.68 15.62 32.09
N ASP A 450 9.93 16.63 32.53
CA ASP A 450 10.25 18.04 32.26
C ASP A 450 11.66 18.42 32.75
N GLN A 451 12.03 17.99 33.96
CA GLN A 451 13.36 18.22 34.51
C GLN A 451 14.45 17.56 33.67
N VAL A 452 14.30 16.28 33.32
CA VAL A 452 15.26 15.54 32.48
C VAL A 452 15.40 16.18 31.10
N VAL A 453 14.28 16.61 30.52
CA VAL A 453 14.23 17.26 29.20
C VAL A 453 14.94 18.61 29.25
N ARG A 454 14.69 19.41 30.30
CA ARG A 454 15.35 20.71 30.54
C ARG A 454 16.85 20.58 30.73
N GLU A 455 17.31 19.57 31.46
CA GLU A 455 18.73 19.26 31.62
C GLU A 455 19.40 18.86 30.30
N ALA A 456 18.69 18.09 29.47
CA ALA A 456 19.22 17.60 28.19
C ALA A 456 19.36 18.68 27.12
N MET A 457 18.39 19.59 27.01
CA MET A 457 18.35 20.62 25.96
C MET A 457 18.93 21.97 26.41
N GLY A 458 19.06 22.18 27.72
CA GLY A 458 19.46 23.45 28.32
C GLY A 458 18.29 24.41 28.54
N PRO A 459 18.40 25.32 29.52
CA PRO A 459 17.27 26.14 29.98
C PRO A 459 16.74 27.11 28.92
N SER A 460 17.61 27.67 28.08
CA SER A 460 17.21 28.61 27.02
C SER A 460 16.36 27.94 25.94
N LEU A 461 16.79 26.75 25.49
CA LEU A 461 16.08 25.97 24.47
C LEU A 461 14.75 25.42 25.03
N HIS A 462 14.75 25.02 26.31
CA HIS A 462 13.55 24.55 27.01
C HIS A 462 12.48 25.63 27.18
N GLU A 463 12.87 26.86 27.50
CA GLU A 463 11.93 27.98 27.63
C GLU A 463 11.25 28.29 26.29
N GLU A 464 12.00 28.25 25.19
CA GLU A 464 11.48 28.49 23.84
C GLU A 464 10.52 27.38 23.39
N PHE A 465 10.93 26.12 23.60
CA PHE A 465 10.12 24.93 23.38
C PHE A 465 8.79 24.98 24.17
N THR A 466 8.83 25.39 25.44
CA THR A 466 7.64 25.45 26.31
C THR A 466 6.65 26.51 25.86
N LYS A 467 7.12 27.62 25.27
CA LYS A 467 6.26 28.70 24.78
C LYS A 467 5.61 28.36 23.43
N HIS A 468 6.34 27.69 22.53
CA HIS A 468 5.92 27.46 21.15
C HIS A 468 6.27 26.05 20.63
N PRO A 469 5.69 24.98 21.20
CA PRO A 469 6.06 23.60 20.88
C PRO A 469 5.72 23.20 19.43
N ASP A 470 4.75 23.86 18.80
CA ASP A 470 4.30 23.56 17.45
C ASP A 470 5.05 24.29 16.34
N SER A 471 5.92 25.24 16.69
CA SER A 471 6.56 26.19 15.76
C SER A 471 8.02 26.50 16.08
N HIS A 472 8.51 26.10 17.27
CA HIS A 472 9.90 26.27 17.71
C HIS A 472 10.93 25.71 16.71
N TYR A 473 10.60 24.64 15.98
CA TYR A 473 11.50 24.06 14.97
C TYR A 473 11.90 25.05 13.86
N LEU A 474 11.13 26.12 13.63
CA LEU A 474 11.44 27.17 12.66
C LEU A 474 12.66 28.04 13.07
N GLN A 475 12.98 28.09 14.36
CA GLN A 475 14.06 28.91 14.93
C GLN A 475 15.24 28.07 15.42
N LEU A 476 15.16 26.73 15.25
CA LEU A 476 16.17 25.81 15.75
C LEU A 476 17.48 25.95 14.98
N SER A 477 18.52 26.41 15.67
CA SER A 477 19.86 26.49 15.10
C SER A 477 20.50 25.10 14.91
N PRO A 478 21.42 24.94 13.94
CA PRO A 478 22.18 23.69 13.78
C PRO A 478 22.91 23.22 15.05
N LEU A 479 23.39 24.15 15.88
CA LEU A 479 24.03 23.83 17.16
C LEU A 479 23.03 23.28 18.17
N GLN A 480 21.84 23.89 18.30
CA GLN A 480 20.78 23.37 19.16
C GLN A 480 20.29 22.00 18.66
N ALA A 481 20.16 21.82 17.34
CA ALA A 481 19.82 20.54 16.75
C ALA A 481 20.88 19.46 17.05
N ASP A 482 22.17 19.78 16.99
CA ASP A 482 23.26 18.86 17.34
C ASP A 482 23.23 18.44 18.82
N VAL A 483 22.94 19.38 19.73
CA VAL A 483 22.72 19.07 21.16
C VAL A 483 21.59 18.04 21.34
N LEU A 484 20.48 18.23 20.62
CA LEU A 484 19.34 17.32 20.67
C LEU A 484 19.65 15.95 20.05
N VAL A 485 20.37 15.89 18.94
CA VAL A 485 20.73 14.63 18.26
C VAL A 485 21.78 13.84 19.05
N SER A 486 22.73 14.52 19.68
CA SER A 486 23.82 13.93 20.47
C SER A 486 23.43 13.62 21.93
N ASN A 487 22.14 13.72 22.27
CA ASN A 487 21.65 13.51 23.63
C ASN A 487 21.97 12.09 24.15
N LYS A 488 22.33 12.01 25.43
CA LYS A 488 22.60 10.76 26.16
C LYS A 488 21.56 10.49 27.26
N VAL A 489 20.35 11.01 27.07
CA VAL A 489 19.28 10.85 28.05
C VAL A 489 18.96 9.36 28.20
N SER A 490 18.89 8.89 29.43
CA SER A 490 18.38 7.56 29.77
C SER A 490 17.38 7.75 30.89
N TYR A 491 16.09 7.59 30.57
CA TYR A 491 15.01 7.71 31.53
C TYR A 491 14.05 6.54 31.35
N MET A 492 13.86 5.76 32.41
CA MET A 492 13.15 4.48 32.37
C MET A 492 11.72 4.56 32.92
N GLY A 493 11.15 5.77 33.03
CA GLY A 493 9.79 5.98 33.55
C GLY A 493 9.69 5.95 35.08
N GLU A 494 10.75 6.37 35.78
CA GLU A 494 10.75 6.47 37.25
C GLU A 494 9.82 7.61 37.72
N GLY A 495 8.92 7.33 38.66
CA GLY A 495 7.97 8.31 39.19
C GLY A 495 6.65 8.47 38.41
N ILE A 496 6.35 7.54 37.49
CA ILE A 496 5.02 7.37 36.91
C ILE A 496 4.26 6.34 37.74
N GLU A 497 3.30 6.82 38.55
CA GLU A 497 2.36 5.99 39.33
C GLU A 497 1.32 5.33 38.41
N GLU A 498 0.87 4.12 38.77
CA GLU A 498 -0.05 3.30 37.96
C GLU A 498 -1.51 3.75 38.01
#